data_AF-A0A392PFN6-F1
#
_entry.id   AF-A0A392PFN6-F1
#
_cell.length_a   1.000
_cell.length_b   1.000
_cell.length_c   1.000
_cell.angle_alpha   90.00
_cell.angle_beta   90.00
_cell.angle_gamma   90.00
#
_symmetry.space_group_name_H-M   'P 1'
#
loop_
_entity.id
_entity.type
_entity.pdbx_description
1 polymer ?
#
loop_
_entity_poly.entity_id
_entity_poly.type
_entity_poly.pdbx_seq_one_letter_code
_entity_poly.pdbx_strand_id
1 'polypeptide(L)'
;MAGRYYITEYLGSAAFSRVVQAHDLQMGIDVCLKIIKNDKDFFDQSLDEIKLLKLVNKHDPGDKHHILRLYDYFYHQEHLFIVTELLRANLYEFQKFNQESGGEAYFTLHRLQ
;
A
#
# COMPACT_ATOMS: atom_id res chain seq x y z
N MET A 1 1.11 12.02 12.60
CA MET A 1 2.38 12.73 12.28
C MET A 1 3.04 13.40 13.49
N ALA A 2 2.34 13.54 14.63
CA ALA A 2 2.93 13.87 15.92
C ALA A 2 3.81 12.72 16.46
N GLY A 3 5.03 12.58 15.94
CA GLY A 3 6.13 11.82 16.54
C GLY A 3 6.27 10.33 16.23
N ARG A 4 5.28 9.64 15.63
CA ARG A 4 5.40 8.20 15.30
C ARG A 4 5.92 7.90 13.89
N TYR A 5 5.36 8.52 12.86
CA TYR A 5 5.71 8.21 11.48
C TYR A 5 6.57 9.32 10.88
N TYR A 6 7.78 8.97 10.43
CA TYR A 6 8.68 9.87 9.71
C TYR A 6 8.59 9.58 8.20
N ILE A 7 8.04 10.52 7.43
CA ILE A 7 7.89 10.34 5.97
C ILE A 7 9.26 10.37 5.31
N THR A 8 9.56 9.35 4.49
CA THR A 8 10.86 9.20 3.82
C THR A 8 10.76 9.42 2.32
N GLU A 9 9.74 8.88 1.66
CA GLU A 9 9.64 8.89 0.20
C GLU A 9 8.18 8.98 -0.28
N TYR A 10 7.97 9.63 -1.41
CA TYR A 10 6.69 9.58 -2.11
C TYR A 10 6.66 8.37 -3.06
N LEU A 11 5.69 7.48 -2.88
CA LEU A 11 5.60 6.24 -3.67
C LEU A 11 4.68 6.37 -4.88
N GLY A 12 3.63 7.21 -4.78
CA GLY A 12 2.72 7.42 -5.88
C GLY A 12 1.36 7.98 -5.49
N SER A 13 0.49 8.15 -6.48
CA SER A 13 -0.88 8.59 -6.29
C SER A 13 -1.83 7.78 -7.16
N ALA A 14 -2.99 7.49 -6.60
CA ALA A 14 -4.14 6.94 -7.31
C ALA A 14 -5.28 7.97 -7.33
N ALA A 15 -6.36 7.66 -8.04
CA ALA A 15 -7.55 8.51 -8.13
C ALA A 15 -8.10 8.91 -6.75
N PHE A 16 -8.05 8.00 -5.78
CA PHE A 16 -8.65 8.13 -4.44
C PHE A 16 -7.64 8.39 -3.31
N SER A 17 -6.33 8.26 -3.55
CA SER A 17 -5.33 8.34 -2.48
C SER A 17 -3.95 8.81 -2.94
N ARG A 18 -3.13 9.25 -1.99
CA ARG A 18 -1.68 9.40 -2.15
C ARG A 18 -0.98 8.38 -1.28
N VAL A 19 0.19 7.92 -1.70
CA VAL A 19 0.93 6.87 -1.01
C VAL A 19 2.35 7.36 -0.77
N VAL A 20 2.80 7.23 0.48
CA VAL A 20 4.16 7.60 0.91
C VAL A 20 4.76 6.45 1.69
N GLN A 21 6.07 6.30 1.61
CA GLN A 21 6.84 5.53 2.57
C GLN A 21 7.05 6.36 3.82
N ALA A 22 6.99 5.70 4.98
CA ALA A 22 7.41 6.28 6.24
C ALA A 22 8.14 5.26 7.09
N HIS A 23 9.00 5.74 7.98
CA HIS A 23 9.56 4.94 9.05
C HIS A 23 8.66 5.04 10.29
N ASP A 24 8.14 3.91 10.78
CA ASP A 24 7.41 3.84 12.04
C ASP A 24 8.40 3.77 13.21
N LEU A 25 8.54 4.88 13.93
CA LEU A 25 9.48 5.05 15.04
C LEU A 25 9.13 4.19 16.26
N GLN A 26 7.91 3.66 16.37
CA GLN A 26 7.53 2.75 17.45
C GLN A 26 7.88 1.30 17.13
N MET A 27 7.64 0.87 15.90
CA MET A 27 7.91 -0.51 15.46
C MET A 27 9.35 -0.68 14.94
N GLY A 28 10.03 0.40 14.57
CA GLY A 28 11.38 0.39 14.00
C GLY A 28 11.42 -0.19 12.59
N ILE A 29 10.33 -0.09 11.82
CA ILE A 29 10.20 -0.66 10.48
C ILE A 29 9.71 0.39 9.49
N ASP A 30 10.03 0.19 8.21
CA ASP A 30 9.45 0.97 7.13
C ASP A 30 8.05 0.47 6.80
N VAL A 31 7.15 1.41 6.57
CA VAL A 31 5.72 1.17 6.29
C VAL A 31 5.28 1.96 5.07
N CYS A 32 4.20 1.48 4.46
CA CYS A 32 3.47 2.21 3.43
C CYS A 32 2.29 2.94 4.09
N LEU A 33 2.19 4.26 3.88
CA LEU A 33 1.08 5.09 4.32
C LEU A 33 0.22 5.47 3.11
N LYS A 34 -0.97 4.89 3.03
CA LYS A 34 -2.00 5.28 2.08
C LYS A 34 -2.89 6.37 2.71
N ILE A 35 -2.81 7.57 2.14
CA ILE A 35 -3.51 8.78 2.58
C ILE A 35 -4.73 8.97 1.69
N ILE A 36 -5.91 8.75 2.24
CA ILE A 36 -7.19 8.87 1.53
C ILE A 36 -7.52 10.34 1.34
N LYS A 37 -7.95 10.73 0.13
CA LYS A 37 -8.39 12.12 -0.14
C LYS A 37 -9.58 12.47 0.74
N ASN A 38 -9.71 13.73 1.14
CA ASN A 38 -10.80 14.21 1.99
C ASN A 38 -12.09 14.33 1.14
N ASP A 39 -12.69 13.18 0.87
CA ASP A 39 -13.94 13.00 0.16
C ASP A 39 -14.72 11.88 0.85
N LYS A 40 -16.04 12.09 1.03
CA LYS A 40 -16.88 11.18 1.80
C LYS A 40 -16.95 9.79 1.18
N ASP A 41 -17.08 9.70 -0.15
CA ASP A 41 -17.23 8.42 -0.83
C ASP A 41 -15.92 7.62 -0.75
N PHE A 42 -14.78 8.30 -0.89
CA PHE A 42 -13.48 7.65 -0.73
C PHE A 42 -13.21 7.21 0.70
N PHE A 43 -13.65 7.99 1.69
CA PHE A 43 -13.57 7.60 3.10
C PHE A 43 -14.40 6.34 3.38
N ASP A 44 -15.68 6.34 2.97
CA ASP A 44 -16.59 5.22 3.21
C ASP A 44 -16.10 3.93 2.52
N GLN A 45 -15.62 4.02 1.27
CA GLN A 45 -14.99 2.88 0.56
C GLN A 45 -13.73 2.37 1.28
N SER A 46 -12.92 3.27 1.81
CA SER A 46 -11.69 2.92 2.53
C SER A 46 -11.97 2.21 3.86
N LEU A 47 -13.11 2.48 4.50
CA LEU A 47 -13.55 1.71 5.67
C LEU A 47 -13.87 0.26 5.32
N ASP A 48 -14.46 0.01 4.15
CA ASP A 48 -14.73 -1.36 3.69
C ASP A 48 -13.44 -2.10 3.33
N GLU A 49 -12.47 -1.41 2.71
CA GLU A 49 -11.12 -1.93 2.50
C GLU A 49 -10.46 -2.36 3.83
N ILE A 50 -10.50 -1.50 4.85
CA ILE A 50 -9.97 -1.81 6.19
C ILE A 50 -10.69 -3.02 6.80
N LYS A 51 -12.02 -3.07 6.75
CA LYS A 51 -12.79 -4.21 7.31
C LYS A 51 -12.41 -5.52 6.63
N LEU A 52 -12.32 -5.51 5.30
CA LEU A 52 -11.95 -6.69 4.52
C LEU A 52 -10.52 -7.14 4.83
N LEU A 53 -9.54 -6.21 4.80
CA LEU A 53 -8.13 -6.50 5.10
C LEU A 53 -7.97 -7.07 6.51
N LYS A 54 -8.62 -6.48 7.52
CA LYS A 54 -8.62 -7.02 8.89
C LYS A 54 -9.17 -8.43 8.96
N LEU A 55 -10.27 -8.70 8.25
CA LEU A 55 -10.88 -10.03 8.22
C LEU A 55 -9.94 -11.06 7.61
N VAL A 56 -9.38 -10.79 6.44
CA VAL A 56 -8.52 -11.75 5.73
C VAL A 56 -7.17 -11.94 6.44
N ASN A 57 -6.55 -10.87 6.95
CA ASN A 57 -5.30 -10.98 7.72
C ASN A 57 -5.51 -11.79 9.02
N LYS A 58 -6.67 -11.67 9.68
CA LYS A 58 -7.02 -12.49 10.85
C LYS A 58 -7.09 -13.99 10.52
N HIS A 59 -7.54 -14.35 9.31
CA HIS A 59 -7.65 -15.74 8.87
C HIS A 59 -6.37 -16.28 8.21
N ASP A 60 -5.40 -15.42 7.93
CA ASP A 60 -4.10 -15.79 7.36
C ASP A 60 -2.93 -15.24 8.20
N PRO A 61 -2.79 -15.60 9.49
CA PRO A 61 -1.77 -15.03 10.37
C PRO A 61 -0.33 -15.40 9.99
N GLY A 62 -0.14 -16.46 9.20
CA GLY A 62 1.17 -16.97 8.79
C GLY A 62 1.58 -16.59 7.37
N ASP A 63 0.90 -15.63 6.75
CA ASP A 63 1.17 -15.17 5.38
C ASP A 63 1.26 -16.27 4.31
N LYS A 64 0.32 -17.21 4.37
CA LYS A 64 0.28 -18.34 3.44
C LYS A 64 -0.40 -18.00 2.13
N HIS A 65 -1.15 -16.90 2.09
CA HIS A 65 -1.95 -16.50 0.93
C HIS A 65 -1.42 -15.21 0.28
N HIS A 66 -0.31 -14.65 0.78
CA HIS A 66 0.36 -13.47 0.23
C HIS A 66 -0.57 -12.26 0.08
N ILE A 67 -1.39 -12.04 1.11
CA ILE A 67 -2.31 -10.90 1.19
C ILE A 67 -1.63 -9.77 1.95
N LEU A 68 -1.76 -8.55 1.42
CA LEU A 68 -1.23 -7.32 2.01
C LEU A 68 -1.51 -7.24 3.52
N ARG A 69 -0.47 -6.95 4.29
CA ARG A 69 -0.52 -6.84 5.75
C ARG A 69 -0.92 -5.43 6.18
N LEU A 70 -2.05 -5.32 6.86
CA LEU A 70 -2.50 -4.11 7.55
C LEU A 70 -1.87 -4.05 8.95
N TYR A 71 -1.17 -2.95 9.25
CA TYR A 71 -0.58 -2.70 10.57
C TYR A 71 -1.44 -1.78 11.43
N ASP A 72 -1.99 -0.71 10.85
CA ASP A 72 -2.74 0.30 11.58
C ASP A 72 -3.65 1.11 10.64
N TYR A 73 -4.59 1.87 11.20
CA TYR A 73 -5.34 2.90 10.49
C TYR A 73 -5.76 4.00 11.46
N PHE A 74 -5.74 5.25 11.01
CA PHE A 74 -6.09 6.39 11.87
C PHE A 74 -6.57 7.58 11.05
N TYR A 75 -7.29 8.49 11.71
CA TYR A 75 -7.74 9.75 11.11
C TYR A 75 -6.87 10.90 11.59
N HIS A 76 -6.36 11.73 10.69
CA HIS A 76 -5.52 12.88 11.01
C HIS A 76 -5.65 13.97 9.95
N GLN A 77 -5.80 15.23 10.39
CA GLN A 77 -5.91 16.39 9.48
C GLN A 77 -6.91 16.15 8.34
N GLU A 78 -8.11 15.68 8.69
CA GLU A 78 -9.20 15.38 7.78
C GLU A 78 -8.97 14.22 6.78
N HIS A 79 -7.85 13.50 6.91
CA HIS A 79 -7.51 12.36 6.06
C HIS A 79 -7.52 11.07 6.87
N LEU A 80 -8.07 10.01 6.26
CA LEU A 80 -7.89 8.65 6.72
C LEU A 80 -6.53 8.12 6.22
N PHE A 81 -5.76 7.55 7.13
CA PHE A 81 -4.50 6.89 6.86
C PHE A 81 -4.68 5.38 7.06
N ILE A 82 -4.20 4.62 6.10
CA ILE A 82 -4.08 3.16 6.18
C ILE A 82 -2.60 2.83 6.16
N VAL A 83 -2.14 2.10 7.17
CA VAL A 83 -0.73 1.72 7.37
C VAL A 83 -0.58 0.25 7.04
N THR A 84 0.22 -0.04 6.02
CA THR A 84 0.48 -1.42 5.58
C THR A 84 1.97 -1.70 5.58
N GLU A 85 2.32 -2.98 5.39
CA GLU A 85 3.69 -3.32 5.01
C GLU A 85 4.13 -2.54 3.77
N LEU A 86 5.42 -2.22 3.72
CA LEU A 86 6.04 -1.65 2.54
C LEU A 86 6.43 -2.77 1.57
N LEU A 87 5.75 -2.82 0.43
CA LEU A 87 6.09 -3.72 -0.67
C LEU A 87 7.06 -3.04 -1.66
N ARG A 88 7.65 -3.85 -2.54
CA ARG A 88 8.51 -3.39 -3.63
C ARG A 88 7.68 -2.97 -4.86
N ALA A 89 8.37 -2.72 -5.97
CA ALA A 89 7.77 -2.44 -7.26
C ALA A 89 6.63 -3.42 -7.60
N ASN A 90 5.54 -2.88 -8.14
CA ASN A 90 4.48 -3.69 -8.71
C ASN A 90 4.97 -4.42 -9.98
N LEU A 91 4.21 -5.42 -10.42
CA LEU A 91 4.62 -6.26 -11.56
C LEU A 91 4.73 -5.50 -12.89
N TYR A 92 4.01 -4.38 -13.05
CA TYR A 92 4.11 -3.55 -14.25
C TYR A 92 5.46 -2.83 -14.30
N GLU A 93 5.87 -2.19 -13.20
CA GLU A 93 7.18 -1.54 -13.11
C GLU A 93 8.32 -2.55 -13.20
N PHE A 94 8.15 -3.74 -12.60
CA PHE A 94 9.14 -4.81 -12.73
C PHE A 94 9.30 -5.30 -14.17
N GLN A 95 8.19 -5.53 -14.88
CA GLN A 95 8.24 -5.89 -16.31
C GLN A 95 8.93 -4.82 -17.13
N LYS A 96 8.60 -3.55 -16.90
CA LYS A 96 9.18 -2.41 -17.62
C LYS A 96 10.70 -2.36 -17.39
N PHE A 97 11.15 -2.52 -16.15
CA PHE A 97 12.57 -2.57 -15.81
C PHE A 97 13.30 -3.72 -16.52
N ASN A 98 12.71 -4.92 -16.56
CA ASN A 98 13.31 -6.06 -17.27
C ASN A 98 13.47 -5.77 -18.77
N GLN A 99 12.45 -5.21 -19.41
CA GLN A 99 12.50 -4.86 -20.84
C GLN A 99 13.59 -3.82 -21.12
N GLU A 100 13.69 -2.78 -20.30
CA GLU A 100 14.71 -1.73 -20.44
C GLU A 100 16.12 -2.25 -20.17
N SER A 101 16.27 -3.25 -19.30
CA SER A 101 17.55 -3.85 -18.94
C SER A 101 17.97 -5.00 -19.87
N GLY A 102 17.18 -5.31 -20.91
CA GLY A 102 17.43 -6.46 -21.80
C GLY A 102 17.26 -7.83 -21.12
N GLY A 103 16.56 -7.88 -19.99
CA GLY A 103 16.23 -9.10 -19.27
C GLY A 103 15.04 -9.86 -19.86
N GLU A 104 14.74 -11.02 -19.29
CA GLU A 104 13.59 -11.82 -19.70
C GLU A 104 12.27 -11.14 -19.33
N ALA A 105 11.30 -11.23 -20.23
CA ALA A 105 9.95 -10.73 -19.98
C ALA A 105 9.29 -11.54 -18.85
N TYR A 106 8.86 -10.84 -17.80
CA TYR A 106 8.08 -11.41 -16.71
C TYR A 106 6.70 -11.87 -17.19
N PHE A 107 6.00 -11.03 -17.95
CA PHE A 107 4.76 -11.42 -18.63
C PHE A 107 5.07 -12.03 -19.99
N THR A 108 4.79 -13.32 -20.14
CA THR A 108 5.04 -14.09 -21.37
C THR A 108 3.80 -14.24 -22.27
N LEU A 109 2.61 -13.99 -21.73
CA LEU A 109 1.37 -13.99 -22.49
C LEU A 109 1.10 -12.61 -23.08
N HIS A 110 0.67 -12.58 -24.34
CA HIS A 110 0.18 -11.35 -24.96
C HIS A 110 -1.09 -10.86 -24.26
N ARG A 111 -1.27 -9.54 -24.25
CA ARG A 111 -2.49 -8.90 -23.73
C ARG A 111 -3.70 -9.49 -24.45
N LEU A 112 -4.63 -10.08 -23.70
CA LEU A 112 -5.94 -10.45 -24.21
C LEU A 112 -6.64 -9.14 -24.61
N GLN A 113 -6.81 -8.94 -25.93
CA GLN A 113 -7.58 -7.83 -26.48
C GLN A 113 -9.08 -8.12 -26.35
#